data_AF-L8H2A6-F1
#
_entry.id   AF-L8H2A6-F1
#
_cell.length_a   1.000
_cell.length_b   1.000
_cell.length_c   1.000
_cell.angle_alpha   90.00
_cell.angle_beta   90.00
_cell.angle_gamma   90.00
#
_symmetry.space_group_name_H-M   'P 1'
#
loop_
_entity.id
_entity.type
_entity.pdbx_description
1 polymer ?
#
loop_
_entity_poly.entity_id
_entity_poly.type
_entity_poly.pdbx_seq_one_letter_code
_entity_poly.pdbx_strand_id
1 'polypeptide(L)'
;MMDLLLKNTLAERQTSIQYALQNNEAGEIEAAVEGGKSEMRRLLNIEGNDQCADCGATNPEWASLSLGVFICIECSGVHRGMHLNGAPSKIRSLTLDMWDDAMIRFMENMGNRKANTEWAAQLPEDHKPPATFKERVEFIRSKYELKRYSALSAQNK
;
A
#
# COMPACT_ATOMS: atom_id res chain seq x y z
N MET A 1 57.51 -17.07 -19.64
CA MET A 1 56.47 -16.05 -19.93
C MET A 1 55.11 -16.73 -20.14
N MET A 2 54.67 -17.59 -19.22
CA MET A 2 53.32 -18.21 -19.27
C MET A 2 52.70 -18.38 -17.87
N ASP A 3 53.45 -18.08 -16.80
CA ASP A 3 53.06 -18.39 -15.42
C ASP A 3 52.54 -17.17 -14.62
N LEU A 4 52.49 -16.00 -15.27
CA LEU A 4 51.93 -14.76 -14.70
C LEU A 4 50.54 -14.40 -15.25
N LEU A 5 50.05 -15.09 -16.29
CA LEU A 5 48.71 -14.88 -16.86
C LEU A 5 47.67 -15.89 -16.36
N LEU A 6 48.08 -16.89 -15.57
CA LEU A 6 47.19 -17.91 -14.99
C LEU A 6 46.94 -17.72 -13.48
N LYS A 7 47.67 -16.81 -12.82
CA LYS A 7 47.49 -16.50 -11.38
C LYS A 7 46.55 -15.33 -11.12
N ASN A 8 45.91 -14.77 -12.15
CA ASN A 8 44.97 -13.65 -12.01
C ASN A 8 43.52 -14.01 -12.35
N THR A 9 43.17 -15.29 -12.48
CA THR A 9 41.84 -15.70 -12.98
C THR A 9 41.02 -16.55 -12.01
N LEU A 10 41.50 -16.79 -10.78
CA LEU A 10 40.74 -17.44 -9.70
C LEU A 10 40.31 -16.47 -8.59
N ALA A 11 41.14 -15.47 -8.25
CA ALA A 11 40.83 -14.46 -7.23
C ALA A 11 39.73 -13.48 -7.67
N GLU A 12 39.62 -13.19 -8.97
CA GLU A 12 38.66 -12.24 -9.52
C GLU A 12 37.29 -12.87 -9.85
N ARG A 13 37.13 -14.19 -9.66
CA ARG A 13 35.88 -14.93 -9.99
C ARG A 13 35.09 -15.42 -8.78
N GLN A 14 35.57 -15.20 -7.55
CA GLN A 14 34.87 -15.57 -6.31
C GLN A 14 34.02 -14.44 -5.70
N THR A 15 33.66 -13.43 -6.48
CA THR A 15 33.57 -12.04 -5.97
C THR A 15 32.19 -11.41 -5.99
N SER A 16 31.11 -12.18 -6.05
CA SER A 16 29.76 -11.62 -5.85
C SER A 16 29.14 -12.12 -4.54
N ILE A 17 29.22 -13.42 -4.26
CA ILE A 17 28.70 -14.00 -3.01
C ILE A 17 29.56 -13.57 -1.82
N GLN A 18 30.89 -13.68 -1.90
CA GLN A 18 31.77 -13.22 -0.81
C GLN A 18 31.67 -11.70 -0.57
N TYR A 19 31.47 -10.90 -1.62
CA TYR A 19 31.28 -9.46 -1.51
C TYR A 19 29.94 -9.10 -0.85
N ALA A 20 28.84 -9.73 -1.26
CA ALA A 20 27.53 -9.56 -0.60
C ALA A 20 27.52 -10.03 0.86
N LEU A 21 28.24 -11.12 1.18
CA LEU A 21 28.43 -11.61 2.55
C LEU A 21 29.30 -10.67 3.40
N GLN A 22 30.29 -9.98 2.80
CA GLN A 22 31.12 -8.99 3.48
C GLN A 22 30.38 -7.68 3.75
N ASN A 23 29.42 -7.32 2.89
CA ASN A 23 28.67 -6.07 2.99
C ASN A 23 27.30 -6.21 3.67
N ASN A 24 26.96 -7.38 4.22
CA ASN A 24 25.71 -7.64 4.95
C ASN A 24 24.42 -7.16 4.26
N GLU A 25 24.39 -7.10 2.93
CA GLU A 25 23.25 -6.54 2.18
C GLU A 25 21.95 -7.31 2.47
N ALA A 26 22.03 -8.63 2.64
CA ALA A 26 20.87 -9.46 2.99
C ALA A 26 20.32 -9.15 4.39
N GLY A 27 21.19 -8.95 5.39
CA GLY A 27 20.77 -8.62 6.75
C GLY A 27 20.17 -7.21 6.84
N GLU A 28 20.69 -6.26 6.07
CA GLU A 28 20.12 -4.92 5.96
C GLU A 28 18.73 -4.94 5.32
N ILE A 29 18.52 -5.75 4.27
CA ILE A 29 17.21 -5.95 3.64
C ILE A 29 16.22 -6.57 4.64
N GLU A 30 16.61 -7.62 5.38
CA GLU A 30 15.75 -8.25 6.39
C GLU A 30 15.36 -7.27 7.51
N ALA A 31 16.32 -6.49 8.03
CA ALA A 31 16.06 -5.49 9.05
C ALA A 31 15.13 -4.38 8.54
N ALA A 32 15.32 -3.91 7.30
CA ALA A 32 14.44 -2.93 6.68
C ALA A 32 13.01 -3.47 6.47
N VAL A 33 12.88 -4.73 6.05
CA VAL A 33 11.58 -5.40 5.89
C VAL A 33 10.86 -5.54 7.25
N GLU A 34 11.56 -5.93 8.31
CA GLU A 34 10.96 -6.04 9.65
C GLU A 34 10.62 -4.67 10.25
N GLY A 35 11.48 -3.67 10.05
CA GLY A 35 11.21 -2.27 10.39
C GLY A 35 9.94 -1.77 9.70
N GLY A 36 9.78 -2.03 8.40
CA GLY A 36 8.58 -1.70 7.65
C GLY A 36 7.31 -2.35 8.21
N LYS A 37 7.35 -3.64 8.57
CA LYS A 37 6.22 -4.33 9.21
C LYS A 37 5.85 -3.70 10.55
N SER A 38 6.84 -3.29 11.35
CA SER A 38 6.61 -2.64 12.64
C SER A 38 5.91 -1.28 12.46
N GLU A 39 6.31 -0.50 11.46
CA GLU A 39 5.65 0.76 11.12
C GLU A 39 4.23 0.55 10.60
N MET A 40 4.00 -0.45 9.76
CA MET A 40 2.64 -0.75 9.29
C MET A 40 1.71 -1.13 10.45
N ARG A 41 2.19 -1.92 11.43
CA ARG A 41 1.43 -2.21 12.65
C ARG A 41 1.11 -0.93 13.45
N ARG A 42 2.05 0.01 13.54
CA ARG A 42 1.82 1.32 14.18
C ARG A 42 0.71 2.08 13.46
N LEU A 43 0.72 2.12 12.13
CA LEU A 43 -0.32 2.81 11.35
C LEU A 43 -1.70 2.18 11.49
N LEU A 44 -1.79 0.84 11.60
CA LEU A 44 -3.05 0.14 11.84
C LEU A 44 -3.67 0.44 13.21
N ASN A 45 -2.88 0.88 14.20
CA ASN A 45 -3.37 1.30 15.51
C ASN A 45 -3.95 2.73 15.52
N ILE A 46 -3.81 3.49 14.43
CA ILE A 46 -4.46 4.79 14.29
C ILE A 46 -5.97 4.53 14.07
N GLU A 47 -6.81 5.13 14.91
CA GLU A 47 -8.25 4.86 14.92
C GLU A 47 -8.89 5.11 13.55
N GLY A 48 -9.58 4.08 13.05
CA GLY A 48 -10.21 3.99 11.73
C GLY A 48 -9.42 3.14 10.73
N ASN A 49 -8.11 2.94 10.94
CA ASN A 49 -7.27 2.11 10.06
C ASN A 49 -7.38 0.61 10.37
N ASP A 50 -7.99 0.24 11.49
CA ASP A 50 -8.27 -1.14 11.90
C ASP A 50 -9.42 -1.79 11.12
N GLN A 51 -10.09 -1.01 10.27
CA GLN A 51 -11.16 -1.45 9.39
C GLN A 51 -10.90 -1.03 7.94
N CYS A 52 -11.29 -1.87 7.00
CA CYS A 52 -11.26 -1.57 5.57
C CYS A 52 -12.09 -0.33 5.26
N ALA A 53 -11.48 0.66 4.59
CA ALA A 53 -12.13 1.92 4.23
C ALA A 53 -13.37 1.77 3.34
N ASP A 54 -13.54 0.61 2.69
CA ASP A 54 -14.56 0.39 1.68
C ASP A 54 -15.69 -0.53 2.13
N CYS A 55 -15.40 -1.55 2.94
CA CYS A 55 -16.40 -2.55 3.34
C CYS A 55 -16.47 -2.77 4.86
N GLY A 56 -15.65 -2.07 5.65
CA GLY A 56 -15.63 -2.19 7.12
C GLY A 56 -15.06 -3.51 7.66
N ALA A 57 -14.56 -4.42 6.80
CA ALA A 57 -13.90 -5.64 7.26
C ALA A 57 -12.70 -5.30 8.16
N THR A 58 -12.55 -5.99 9.28
CA THR A 58 -11.46 -5.74 10.24
C THR A 58 -10.11 -6.18 9.68
N ASN A 59 -9.04 -5.63 10.27
CA ASN A 59 -7.64 -6.00 9.98
C ASN A 59 -7.30 -5.91 8.48
N PRO A 60 -7.39 -4.72 7.84
CA PRO A 60 -6.96 -4.57 6.46
C PRO A 60 -5.46 -4.89 6.30
N GLU A 61 -5.12 -5.63 5.26
CA GLU A 61 -3.74 -6.08 4.97
C GLU A 61 -3.13 -5.37 3.75
N TRP A 62 -3.88 -4.42 3.16
CA TRP A 62 -3.51 -3.71 1.94
C TRP A 62 -3.76 -2.21 2.11
N ALA A 63 -3.10 -1.41 1.28
CA ALA A 63 -3.29 0.03 1.21
C ALA A 63 -3.33 0.53 -0.23
N SER A 64 -4.09 1.60 -0.46
CA SER A 64 -4.03 2.41 -1.67
C SER A 64 -3.24 3.68 -1.40
N LEU A 65 -2.02 3.76 -1.94
CA LEU A 65 -1.17 4.96 -1.88
C LEU A 65 -1.71 6.11 -2.72
N SER A 66 -2.60 5.84 -3.67
CA SER A 66 -3.25 6.90 -4.45
C SER A 66 -4.28 7.68 -3.64
N LEU A 67 -4.87 7.04 -2.62
CA LEU A 67 -5.99 7.59 -1.83
C LEU A 67 -5.65 7.75 -0.34
N GLY A 68 -4.58 7.12 0.14
CA GLY A 68 -4.19 7.15 1.55
C GLY A 68 -5.09 6.28 2.45
N VAL A 69 -5.61 5.17 1.93
CA VAL A 69 -6.55 4.28 2.65
C VAL A 69 -6.02 2.87 2.86
N PHE A 70 -6.39 2.26 3.98
CA PHE A 70 -6.19 0.85 4.31
C PHE A 70 -7.45 0.06 3.94
N ILE A 71 -7.26 -1.05 3.23
CA ILE A 71 -8.32 -1.86 2.61
C ILE A 71 -8.03 -3.36 2.77
N CYS A 72 -9.08 -4.18 2.76
CA CYS A 72 -8.92 -5.64 2.77
C CYS A 72 -8.47 -6.16 1.40
N ILE A 73 -8.06 -7.44 1.35
CA ILE A 73 -7.59 -8.10 0.13
C ILE A 73 -8.60 -8.05 -1.02
N GLU A 74 -9.89 -8.23 -0.73
CA GLU A 74 -10.95 -8.24 -1.74
C GLU A 74 -11.15 -6.85 -2.36
N CYS A 75 -11.21 -5.80 -1.54
CA CYS A 75 -11.32 -4.42 -2.03
C CYS A 75 -10.04 -4.01 -2.77
N SER A 76 -8.86 -4.48 -2.34
CA SER A 76 -7.62 -4.26 -3.09
C SER A 76 -7.71 -4.78 -4.53
N GLY A 77 -8.41 -5.89 -4.75
CA GLY A 77 -8.66 -6.46 -6.07
C GLY A 77 -9.49 -5.53 -6.96
N VAL A 78 -10.49 -4.85 -6.39
CA VAL A 78 -11.28 -3.84 -7.10
C VAL A 78 -10.42 -2.62 -7.44
N HIS A 79 -9.65 -2.11 -6.47
CA HIS A 79 -8.78 -0.94 -6.67
C HIS A 79 -7.76 -1.14 -7.79
N ARG A 80 -7.23 -2.35 -7.99
CA ARG A 80 -6.31 -2.66 -9.11
C ARG A 80 -6.92 -2.42 -10.49
N GLY A 81 -8.24 -2.49 -10.60
CA GLY A 81 -8.99 -2.21 -11.82
C GLY A 81 -9.49 -0.76 -11.95
N MET A 82 -9.09 0.14 -11.06
CA MET A 82 -9.52 1.55 -11.06
C MET A 82 -8.47 2.48 -11.66
N HIS A 83 -8.96 3.55 -12.29
CA HIS A 83 -8.14 4.65 -12.78
C HIS A 83 -8.59 5.96 -12.14
N LEU A 84 -7.77 6.50 -11.26
CA LEU A 84 -8.03 7.73 -10.53
C LEU A 84 -7.39 8.90 -11.29
N ASN A 85 -8.22 9.80 -11.81
CA ASN A 85 -7.80 10.96 -12.61
C ASN A 85 -6.82 10.57 -13.76
N GLY A 86 -7.08 9.45 -14.44
CA GLY A 86 -6.28 8.98 -15.58
C GLY A 86 -5.05 8.14 -15.22
N ALA A 87 -4.78 7.88 -13.94
CA ALA A 87 -3.68 7.02 -13.49
C ALA A 87 -4.18 5.76 -12.74
N PRO A 88 -3.53 4.60 -12.87
CA PRO A 88 -3.89 3.40 -12.10
C PRO A 88 -3.77 3.62 -10.59
N SER A 89 -4.68 3.01 -9.81
CA SER A 89 -4.58 3.00 -8.35
C SER A 89 -3.31 2.27 -7.88
N LYS A 90 -2.53 2.88 -6.99
CA LYS A 90 -1.28 2.33 -6.46
C LYS A 90 -1.56 1.48 -5.22
N ILE A 91 -1.60 0.17 -5.38
CA ILE A 91 -1.89 -0.79 -4.31
C ILE A 91 -0.61 -1.41 -3.75
N ARG A 92 -0.53 -1.52 -2.42
CA ARG A 92 0.57 -2.14 -1.68
C ARG A 92 0.05 -3.06 -0.58
N SER A 93 0.67 -4.22 -0.42
CA SER A 93 0.53 -5.08 0.75
C SER A 93 1.27 -4.45 1.93
N LEU A 94 0.68 -4.52 3.12
CA LEU A 94 1.33 -4.04 4.34
C LEU A 94 2.47 -4.96 4.81
N THR A 95 2.56 -6.18 4.28
CA THR A 95 3.53 -7.20 4.75
C THR A 95 4.41 -7.75 3.64
N LEU A 96 3.95 -7.75 2.39
CA LEU A 96 4.64 -8.37 1.26
C LEU A 96 5.40 -7.35 0.38
N ASP A 97 5.09 -6.07 0.50
CA ASP A 97 5.75 -5.02 -0.28
C ASP A 97 6.73 -4.22 0.58
N MET A 98 7.75 -3.64 -0.06
CA MET A 98 8.64 -2.67 0.58
C MET A 98 7.95 -1.33 0.76
N TRP A 99 8.20 -0.70 1.91
CA TRP A 99 7.69 0.60 2.29
C TRP A 99 8.84 1.55 2.58
N ASP A 100 8.87 2.68 1.90
CA ASP A 100 9.80 3.76 2.23
C ASP A 100 9.16 4.77 3.20
N ASP A 101 10.01 5.58 3.81
CA ASP A 101 9.61 6.64 4.74
C ASP A 101 8.56 7.60 4.16
N ALA A 102 8.63 7.90 2.87
CA ALA A 102 7.71 8.84 2.24
C ALA A 102 6.30 8.23 2.13
N MET A 103 6.21 6.95 1.77
CA MET A 103 4.96 6.18 1.76
C MET A 103 4.37 6.08 3.17
N ILE A 104 5.19 5.76 4.18
CA ILE A 104 4.76 5.66 5.58
C ILE A 104 4.18 7.00 6.05
N ARG A 105 4.92 8.10 5.87
CA ARG A 105 4.47 9.44 6.26
C ARG A 105 3.21 9.87 5.50
N PHE A 106 3.09 9.51 4.23
CA PHE A 106 1.87 9.78 3.47
C PHE A 106 0.66 9.06 4.08
N MET A 107 0.79 7.78 4.38
CA MET A 107 -0.29 7.00 4.99
C MET A 107 -0.63 7.49 6.40
N GLU A 108 0.37 7.90 7.19
CA GLU A 108 0.18 8.51 8.51
C GLU A 108 -0.59 9.84 8.44
N ASN A 109 -0.27 10.69 7.45
CA ASN A 109 -0.91 11.98 7.26
C ASN A 109 -2.33 11.90 6.65
N MET A 110 -2.67 10.77 6.03
CA MET A 110 -4.00 10.46 5.51
C MET A 110 -4.77 9.55 6.45
N GLY A 111 -4.68 8.23 6.23
CA GLY A 111 -5.47 7.25 6.94
C GLY A 111 -6.97 7.30 6.62
N ASN A 112 -7.68 6.27 7.06
CA ASN A 112 -9.07 6.01 6.68
C ASN A 112 -10.02 7.08 7.19
N ARG A 113 -9.82 7.59 8.41
CA ARG A 113 -10.70 8.63 8.95
C ARG A 113 -10.67 9.88 8.09
N LYS A 114 -9.47 10.42 7.83
CA LYS A 114 -9.33 11.63 7.01
C LYS A 114 -9.79 11.38 5.58
N ALA A 115 -9.43 10.23 4.98
CA ALA A 115 -9.92 9.86 3.67
C ALA A 115 -11.45 9.80 3.61
N ASN A 116 -12.12 9.29 4.64
CA ASN A 116 -13.58 9.25 4.69
C ASN A 116 -14.22 10.64 4.82
N THR A 117 -13.56 11.61 5.47
CA THR A 117 -14.02 13.01 5.44
C THR A 117 -13.97 13.63 4.04
N GLU A 118 -13.16 13.09 3.14
CA GLU A 118 -13.08 13.55 1.74
C GLU A 118 -13.98 12.74 0.82
N TRP A 119 -13.90 11.42 0.87
CA TRP A 119 -14.49 10.50 -0.11
C TRP A 119 -15.85 9.93 0.30
N ALA A 120 -16.20 10.01 1.60
CA ALA A 120 -17.45 9.52 2.16
C ALA A 120 -18.22 10.59 2.95
N ALA A 121 -17.88 11.87 2.74
CA ALA A 121 -18.48 13.00 3.46
C ALA A 121 -20.02 13.06 3.37
N GLN A 122 -20.57 12.63 2.24
CA GLN A 122 -22.00 12.61 1.95
C GLN A 122 -22.57 11.18 1.88
N LEU A 123 -21.85 10.21 2.45
CA LEU A 123 -22.35 8.84 2.51
C LEU A 123 -23.53 8.80 3.52
N PRO A 124 -24.69 8.23 3.15
CA PRO A 124 -25.82 8.12 4.08
C PRO A 124 -25.44 7.32 5.34
N GLU A 125 -25.94 7.73 6.50
CA GLU A 125 -25.67 7.04 7.78
C GLU A 125 -26.20 5.61 7.80
N ASP A 126 -27.27 5.32 7.05
CA ASP A 126 -27.88 4.00 6.91
C ASP A 126 -27.24 3.14 5.81
N HIS A 127 -26.13 3.61 5.23
CA HIS A 127 -25.39 2.86 4.22
C HIS A 127 -24.93 1.50 4.76
N LYS A 128 -25.32 0.45 4.04
CA LYS A 128 -24.87 -0.91 4.31
C LYS A 128 -23.56 -1.19 3.57
N PRO A 129 -22.50 -1.66 4.25
CA PRO A 129 -21.26 -2.01 3.60
C PRO A 129 -21.46 -3.04 2.47
N PRO A 130 -20.73 -2.94 1.35
CA PRO A 130 -20.86 -3.88 0.24
C PRO A 130 -20.36 -5.28 0.64
N ALA A 131 -21.20 -6.30 0.47
CA ALA A 131 -20.88 -7.68 0.88
C ALA A 131 -20.29 -8.49 -0.28
N THR A 132 -20.92 -8.41 -1.45
CA THR A 132 -20.52 -9.17 -2.65
C THR A 132 -19.46 -8.44 -3.48
N PHE A 133 -18.75 -9.17 -4.33
CA PHE A 133 -17.79 -8.56 -5.26
C PHE A 133 -18.44 -7.50 -6.17
N LYS A 134 -19.64 -7.78 -6.68
CA LYS A 134 -20.38 -6.84 -7.54
C LYS A 134 -20.70 -5.54 -6.80
N GLU A 135 -21.22 -5.63 -5.57
CA GLU A 135 -21.53 -4.45 -4.74
C GLU A 135 -20.26 -3.67 -4.40
N ARG A 136 -19.13 -4.35 -4.13
CA ARG A 136 -17.84 -3.69 -3.90
C ARG A 136 -17.39 -2.90 -5.12
N VAL A 137 -17.46 -3.49 -6.31
CA VAL A 137 -17.12 -2.80 -7.57
C VAL A 137 -17.97 -1.54 -7.74
N GLU A 138 -19.29 -1.65 -7.57
CA GLU A 138 -20.21 -0.53 -7.73
C GLU A 138 -19.95 0.58 -6.71
N PHE A 139 -19.81 0.21 -5.43
CA PHE A 139 -19.58 1.14 -4.35
C PHE A 139 -18.24 1.87 -4.48
N ILE A 140 -17.15 1.13 -4.66
CA ILE A 140 -15.78 1.67 -4.67
C ILE A 140 -15.61 2.63 -5.86
N ARG A 141 -16.10 2.27 -7.06
CA ARG A 141 -16.06 3.16 -8.22
C ARG A 141 -16.91 4.41 -8.02
N SER A 142 -18.11 4.26 -7.44
CA SER A 142 -18.96 5.40 -7.11
C SER A 142 -18.29 6.36 -6.10
N LYS A 143 -17.59 5.80 -5.11
CA LYS A 143 -16.89 6.54 -4.07
C LYS A 143 -15.69 7.33 -4.63
N TYR A 144 -14.83 6.70 -5.43
CA TYR A 144 -13.54 7.30 -5.81
C TYR A 144 -13.45 7.79 -7.26
N GLU A 145 -13.99 7.05 -8.24
CA GLU A 145 -13.93 7.45 -9.66
C GLU A 145 -15.02 8.48 -9.97
N LEU A 146 -16.25 8.23 -9.53
CA LEU A 146 -17.39 9.13 -9.73
C LEU A 146 -17.50 10.20 -8.64
N LYS A 147 -16.72 10.07 -7.55
CA LYS A 147 -16.67 11.02 -6.42
C LYS A 147 -18.05 11.34 -5.82
N ARG A 148 -18.98 10.39 -5.90
CA ARG A 148 -20.42 10.59 -5.62
C ARG A 148 -20.66 11.13 -4.22
N TYR A 149 -19.91 10.60 -3.24
CA TYR A 149 -20.05 10.94 -1.82
C TYR A 149 -18.98 11.93 -1.34
N SER A 150 -18.21 12.51 -2.26
CA SER A 150 -17.08 13.35 -1.88
C SER A 150 -17.50 14.70 -1.29
N ALA A 151 -16.68 15.32 -0.45
CA ALA A 151 -16.96 16.65 0.09
C ALA A 151 -17.16 17.72 -1.02
N LEU A 152 -16.48 17.55 -2.16
CA LEU A 152 -16.58 18.45 -3.32
C LEU A 152 -17.84 18.25 -4.15
N SER A 153 -18.53 17.11 -4.07
CA SER A 153 -19.77 16.90 -4.85
C SER A 153 -20.93 17.78 -4.35
N ALA A 154 -20.86 18.30 -3.12
CA ALA A 154 -21.84 19.24 -2.56
C ALA A 154 -21.70 20.66 -3.13
N GLN A 155 -20.55 21.02 -3.67
CA GLN A 155 -20.25 22.38 -4.14
C GLN A 155 -20.67 22.64 -5.59
N ASN A 156 -21.09 21.58 -6.31
CA ASN A 156 -21.49 21.65 -7.72
C ASN A 156 -23.02 21.49 -7.93
N LYS A 157 -23.81 21.69 -6.87
CA LYS A 157 -25.27 21.77 -6.91
C LYS A 157 -25.71 23.18 -6.58
#